data_AF-A0A497GQH2-F1
#
_entry.id   AF-A0A497GQH2-F1
#
_cell.length_a   1.000
_cell.length_b   1.000
_cell.length_c   1.000
_cell.angle_alpha   90.00
_cell.angle_beta   90.00
_cell.angle_gamma   90.00
#
_symmetry.space_group_name_H-M   'P 1'
#
loop_
_entity.id
_entity.type
_entity.pdbx_description
1 polymer ?
#
loop_
_entity_poly.entity_id
_entity_poly.type
_entity_poly.pdbx_seq_one_letter_code
_entity_poly.pdbx_strand_id
1 'polypeptide(L)'
;MELTIDFTAGFLIFITALSLCLTWLIPSLGTPAPSIIEPRAYAYPIHLTIYRDSDQLVVDCIEGLVVEVTVVCFDSDGSYMVVKGRTPLRLKLHNFVVAFAGSCVRAYGSPPSNLRGYVTPHGFYLKPVETPYAYIEDGRIVALMPVEVGRFVLGFKRVIIINGTVMIGGG
;
A
#
# COMPACT_ATOMS: atom_id res chain seq x y z
N MET A 1 64.12 -30.98 -0.98
CA MET A 1 63.04 -30.94 -1.99
C MET A 1 61.72 -31.46 -1.40
N GLU A 2 61.75 -32.44 -0.49
CA GLU A 2 60.55 -32.93 0.23
C GLU A 2 59.86 -31.85 1.07
N LEU A 3 60.60 -31.06 1.86
CA LEU A 3 60.03 -30.00 2.71
C LEU A 3 59.16 -28.99 1.93
N THR A 4 59.57 -28.66 0.70
CA THR A 4 58.84 -27.73 -0.17
C THR A 4 57.56 -28.33 -0.71
N ILE A 5 57.57 -29.64 -0.99
CA ILE A 5 56.43 -30.41 -1.49
C ILE A 5 55.41 -30.63 -0.36
N ASP A 6 55.87 -30.98 0.84
CA ASP A 6 55.01 -31.17 2.01
C ASP A 6 54.32 -29.86 2.42
N PHE A 7 55.04 -28.74 2.36
CA PHE A 7 54.46 -27.42 2.62
C PHE A 7 53.40 -27.04 1.57
N THR A 8 53.66 -27.28 0.28
CA THR A 8 52.68 -26.98 -0.78
C THR A 8 51.45 -27.87 -0.69
N ALA A 9 51.63 -29.16 -0.39
CA ALA A 9 50.53 -30.09 -0.17
C ALA A 9 49.67 -29.67 1.03
N GLY A 10 50.30 -29.35 2.18
CA GLY A 10 49.59 -28.88 3.37
C GLY A 10 48.85 -27.56 3.14
N PHE A 11 49.47 -26.62 2.42
CA PHE A 11 48.85 -25.34 2.08
C PHE A 11 47.63 -25.51 1.16
N LEU A 12 47.71 -26.39 0.17
CA LEU A 12 46.59 -26.71 -0.73
C LEU A 12 45.41 -27.35 0.04
N ILE A 13 45.70 -28.29 0.94
CA ILE A 13 44.68 -28.91 1.80
C ILE A 13 44.00 -27.86 2.68
N PHE A 14 44.78 -26.95 3.26
CA PHE A 14 44.25 -25.89 4.12
C PHE A 14 43.35 -24.91 3.34
N ILE A 15 43.81 -24.41 2.18
CA ILE A 15 43.03 -23.48 1.37
C ILE A 15 41.73 -24.11 0.84
N THR A 16 41.79 -25.38 0.41
CA THR A 16 40.59 -26.08 -0.09
C THR A 16 39.57 -26.30 1.03
N ALA A 17 40.01 -26.69 2.22
CA ALA A 17 39.14 -26.82 3.39
C ALA A 17 38.52 -25.47 3.82
N LEU A 18 39.32 -24.39 3.81
CA LEU A 18 38.85 -23.05 4.13
C LEU A 18 37.82 -22.55 3.13
N SER A 19 38.06 -22.77 1.83
CA SER A 19 37.14 -22.39 0.76
C SER A 19 35.80 -23.11 0.88
N LEU A 20 35.82 -24.43 1.13
CA LEU A 20 34.61 -25.20 1.41
C LEU A 20 33.86 -24.62 2.61
N CYS A 21 34.55 -24.41 3.73
CA CYS A 21 33.92 -23.92 4.96
C CYS A 21 33.25 -22.54 4.76
N LEU A 22 33.92 -21.61 4.06
CA LEU A 22 33.35 -20.30 3.72
C LEU A 22 32.13 -20.42 2.80
N THR A 23 32.15 -21.33 1.83
CA THR A 23 31.02 -21.56 0.91
C THR A 23 29.78 -22.08 1.66
N TRP A 24 29.98 -22.84 2.74
CA TRP A 24 28.88 -23.32 3.60
C TRP A 24 28.42 -22.29 4.64
N LEU A 25 29.31 -21.41 5.12
CA LEU A 25 29.00 -20.39 6.14
C LEU A 25 28.31 -19.14 5.58
N ILE A 26 28.65 -18.73 4.35
CA ILE A 26 28.09 -17.52 3.72
C ILE A 26 26.56 -17.60 3.57
N PRO A 27 25.96 -18.72 3.14
CA PRO A 27 24.50 -18.85 3.08
C PRO A 27 23.84 -18.89 4.46
N SER A 28 24.50 -19.44 5.48
CA SER A 28 23.93 -19.59 6.82
C SER A 28 23.94 -18.31 7.65
N LEU A 29 24.85 -17.37 7.35
CA LEU A 29 25.03 -16.12 8.09
C LEU A 29 24.26 -14.93 7.52
N GLY A 30 23.70 -15.04 6.31
CA GLY A 30 23.44 -13.85 5.49
C GLY A 30 22.17 -13.83 4.66
N THR A 31 21.18 -14.68 4.92
CA THR A 31 19.82 -14.34 4.49
C THR A 31 19.07 -13.82 5.69
N PRO A 32 18.87 -12.48 5.83
CA PRO A 32 17.86 -12.01 6.77
C PRO A 32 16.59 -12.77 6.43
N ALA A 33 15.94 -13.36 7.46
CA ALA A 33 14.61 -13.95 7.30
C ALA A 33 13.79 -12.97 6.45
N PRO A 34 13.01 -13.43 5.45
CA PRO A 34 12.21 -12.53 4.64
C PRO A 34 11.38 -11.72 5.62
N SER A 35 11.81 -10.49 5.87
CA SER A 35 11.01 -9.56 6.60
C SER A 35 9.81 -9.44 5.70
N ILE A 36 8.66 -9.84 6.21
CA ILE A 36 7.41 -9.37 5.64
C ILE A 36 7.61 -7.87 5.69
N ILE A 37 7.93 -7.30 4.53
CA ILE A 37 7.85 -5.88 4.33
C ILE A 37 6.35 -5.66 4.55
N GLU A 38 5.98 -5.30 5.77
CA GLU A 38 4.76 -4.54 6.00
C GLU A 38 5.17 -3.15 5.55
N PRO A 39 4.96 -2.78 4.27
CA PRO A 39 5.19 -1.42 3.90
C PRO A 39 4.22 -0.64 4.79
N ARG A 40 4.76 0.10 5.76
CA ARG A 40 4.03 1.19 6.40
C ARG A 40 3.90 2.27 5.32
N ALA A 41 3.15 1.97 4.28
CA ALA A 41 2.94 2.76 3.09
C ALA A 41 1.97 3.89 3.42
N TYR A 42 2.39 4.76 4.34
CA TYR A 42 1.77 6.07 4.50
C TYR A 42 2.11 7.00 3.32
N ALA A 43 3.03 6.61 2.42
CA ALA A 43 3.61 7.46 1.38
C ALA A 43 3.68 6.83 -0.03
N TYR A 44 3.08 5.66 -0.27
CA TYR A 44 2.95 5.14 -1.64
C TYR A 44 1.73 5.80 -2.30
N PRO A 45 1.79 6.23 -3.57
CA PRO A 45 0.58 6.61 -4.30
C PRO A 45 -0.26 5.35 -4.52
N ILE A 46 -1.15 5.07 -3.56
CA ILE A 46 -2.12 3.97 -3.62
C ILE A 46 -3.20 4.39 -4.60
N HIS A 47 -3.49 3.58 -5.61
CA HIS A 47 -4.61 3.84 -6.50
C HIS A 47 -5.77 2.90 -6.14
N LEU A 48 -6.78 3.47 -5.48
CA LEU A 48 -8.01 2.74 -5.19
C LEU A 48 -8.90 2.69 -6.44
N THR A 49 -9.45 1.52 -6.69
CA THR A 49 -10.55 1.31 -7.62
C THR A 49 -11.79 0.85 -6.86
N ILE A 50 -12.96 1.33 -7.29
CA ILE A 50 -14.24 0.90 -6.76
C ILE A 50 -15.07 0.45 -7.95
N TYR A 51 -15.50 -0.79 -7.93
CA TYR A 51 -16.31 -1.37 -8.98
C TYR A 51 -17.44 -2.20 -8.39
N ARG A 52 -18.50 -2.37 -9.18
CA ARG A 52 -19.61 -3.24 -8.83
C ARG A 52 -19.30 -4.65 -9.32
N ASP A 53 -19.36 -5.60 -8.41
CA ASP A 53 -19.33 -7.03 -8.70
C ASP A 53 -20.67 -7.63 -8.28
N SER A 54 -21.55 -7.82 -9.27
CA SER A 54 -22.91 -8.35 -9.07
C SER A 54 -23.72 -7.51 -8.05
N ASP A 55 -23.96 -8.07 -6.87
CA ASP A 55 -24.72 -7.47 -5.76
C ASP A 55 -23.84 -6.85 -4.66
N GLN A 56 -22.55 -6.65 -4.95
CA GLN A 56 -21.59 -6.08 -4.01
C GLN A 56 -20.78 -4.97 -4.66
N LEU A 57 -20.33 -4.02 -3.83
CA LEU A 57 -19.30 -3.06 -4.20
C LEU A 57 -17.96 -3.57 -3.69
N VAL A 58 -16.97 -3.60 -4.57
CA VAL A 58 -15.62 -4.03 -4.23
C VAL A 58 -14.70 -2.82 -4.28
N VAL A 59 -14.04 -2.54 -3.17
CA VAL A 59 -12.95 -1.57 -3.08
C VAL A 59 -11.64 -2.34 -3.14
N ASP A 60 -10.87 -2.07 -4.19
CA ASP A 60 -9.63 -2.79 -4.47
C ASP A 60 -8.48 -1.82 -4.75
N CYS A 61 -7.27 -2.34 -4.71
CA CYS A 61 -6.05 -1.62 -5.03
C CYS A 61 -5.59 -2.02 -6.43
N ILE A 62 -5.39 -1.07 -7.35
CA ILE A 62 -5.01 -1.35 -8.74
C ILE A 62 -3.67 -2.10 -8.80
N GLU A 63 -2.78 -1.81 -7.86
CA GLU A 63 -1.48 -2.46 -7.74
C GLU A 63 -1.54 -3.90 -7.20
N GLY A 64 -2.71 -4.40 -6.80
CA GLY A 64 -2.86 -5.72 -6.16
C GLY A 64 -2.28 -5.79 -4.75
N LEU A 65 -2.05 -4.62 -4.12
CA LEU A 65 -1.55 -4.53 -2.74
C LEU A 65 -2.71 -4.64 -1.73
N VAL A 66 -2.43 -5.28 -0.60
CA VAL A 66 -3.34 -5.30 0.56
C VAL A 66 -3.09 -4.03 1.37
N VAL A 67 -4.01 -3.08 1.27
CA VAL A 67 -3.95 -1.79 1.98
C VAL A 67 -5.12 -1.65 2.94
N GLU A 68 -4.91 -0.99 4.07
CA GLU A 68 -5.99 -0.65 4.98
C GLU A 68 -6.81 0.51 4.39
N VAL A 69 -8.12 0.31 4.31
CA VAL A 69 -9.05 1.27 3.72
C VAL A 69 -10.15 1.59 4.71
N THR A 70 -10.53 2.86 4.76
CA THR A 70 -11.72 3.32 5.46
C THR A 70 -12.72 3.81 4.42
N VAL A 71 -13.92 3.24 4.41
CA VAL A 71 -14.96 3.57 3.44
C VAL A 71 -16.16 4.14 4.15
N VAL A 72 -16.58 5.33 3.74
CA VAL A 72 -17.83 5.95 4.19
C VAL A 72 -18.90 5.67 3.15
N CYS A 73 -19.92 4.93 3.55
CA CYS A 73 -21.04 4.54 2.72
C CYS A 73 -22.25 5.40 3.06
N PHE A 74 -22.92 5.92 2.04
CA PHE A 74 -24.13 6.71 2.16
C PHE A 74 -25.31 5.98 1.50
N ASP A 75 -26.42 5.92 2.21
CA ASP A 75 -27.69 5.46 1.68
C ASP A 75 -28.50 6.62 1.08
N SER A 76 -29.62 6.30 0.41
CA SER A 76 -30.54 7.30 -0.17
C SER A 76 -31.03 8.32 0.85
N ASP A 77 -31.17 7.89 2.10
CA ASP A 77 -31.81 8.66 3.16
C ASP A 77 -30.82 9.67 3.79
N GLY A 78 -29.57 9.67 3.34
CA GLY A 78 -28.48 10.50 3.89
C GLY A 78 -27.85 9.92 5.16
N SER A 79 -28.32 8.77 5.66
CA SER A 79 -27.60 8.00 6.67
C SER A 79 -26.26 7.54 6.13
N TYR A 80 -25.26 7.54 7.00
CA TYR A 80 -23.92 7.10 6.64
C TYR A 80 -23.40 6.05 7.62
N MET A 81 -22.55 5.18 7.11
CA MET A 81 -21.83 4.17 7.87
C MET A 81 -20.36 4.22 7.50
N VAL A 82 -19.49 4.10 8.49
CA VAL A 82 -18.04 4.02 8.29
C VAL A 82 -17.61 2.58 8.47
N VAL A 83 -17.01 2.01 7.43
CA VAL A 83 -16.49 0.64 7.43
C VAL A 83 -14.97 0.70 7.28
N LYS A 84 -14.26 -0.02 8.14
CA LYS A 84 -12.79 -0.17 8.06
C LYS A 84 -12.46 -1.60 7.70
N GLY A 85 -11.49 -1.78 6.81
CA GLY A 85 -11.08 -3.10 6.35
C GLY A 85 -9.80 -3.05 5.53
N ARG A 86 -9.50 -4.15 4.84
CA ARG A 86 -8.35 -4.27 3.94
C ARG A 86 -8.81 -4.61 2.52
N THR A 87 -8.08 -4.14 1.50
CA THR A 87 -8.35 -4.52 0.10
C THR A 87 -8.04 -6.01 -0.16
N PRO A 88 -8.84 -6.71 -0.98
CA PRO A 88 -10.12 -6.28 -1.55
C PRO A 88 -11.24 -6.27 -0.48
N LEU A 89 -11.87 -5.11 -0.27
CA LEU A 89 -12.96 -4.96 0.69
C LEU A 89 -14.30 -5.06 -0.03
N ARG A 90 -15.13 -6.03 0.40
CA ARG A 90 -16.47 -6.24 -0.15
C ARG A 90 -17.51 -5.57 0.73
N LEU A 91 -18.32 -4.71 0.12
CA LEU A 91 -19.36 -3.91 0.74
C LEU A 91 -20.71 -4.27 0.11
N LYS A 92 -21.79 -4.03 0.86
CA LYS A 92 -23.14 -4.07 0.31
C LYS A 92 -23.31 -2.94 -0.73
N LEU A 93 -24.32 -3.06 -1.58
CA LEU A 93 -24.67 -1.99 -2.50
C LEU A 93 -25.13 -0.75 -1.72
N HIS A 94 -24.40 0.35 -1.92
CA HIS A 94 -24.76 1.68 -1.43
C HIS A 94 -24.77 2.64 -2.62
N ASN A 95 -25.62 3.66 -2.56
CA ASN A 95 -25.81 4.61 -3.66
C ASN A 95 -24.58 5.50 -3.88
N PHE A 96 -23.87 5.80 -2.80
CA PHE A 96 -22.69 6.62 -2.82
C PHE A 96 -21.68 6.15 -1.78
N VAL A 97 -20.43 6.02 -2.17
CA VAL A 97 -19.34 5.60 -1.28
C VAL A 97 -18.10 6.45 -1.49
N VAL A 98 -17.38 6.72 -0.42
CA VAL A 98 -16.08 7.41 -0.44
C VAL A 98 -15.07 6.56 0.32
N ALA A 99 -14.06 6.06 -0.39
CA ALA A 99 -12.97 5.27 0.15
C ALA A 99 -11.73 6.14 0.36
N PHE A 100 -11.08 5.92 1.51
CA PHE A 100 -9.88 6.59 1.95
C PHE A 100 -8.80 5.55 2.24
N ALA A 101 -7.59 5.75 1.69
CA ALA A 101 -6.42 4.94 1.99
C ALA A 101 -5.14 5.76 1.86
N GLY A 102 -4.47 6.06 2.97
CA GLY A 102 -3.28 6.91 2.97
C GLY A 102 -3.54 8.27 2.31
N SER A 103 -2.85 8.54 1.20
CA SER A 103 -3.00 9.75 0.37
C SER A 103 -4.05 9.62 -0.74
N CYS A 104 -4.83 8.55 -0.80
CA CYS A 104 -5.84 8.33 -1.83
C CYS A 104 -7.25 8.59 -1.31
N VAL A 105 -8.04 9.34 -2.09
CA VAL A 105 -9.49 9.48 -1.89
C VAL A 105 -10.18 9.11 -3.19
N ARG A 106 -11.08 8.13 -3.14
CA ARG A 106 -11.87 7.70 -4.30
C ARG A 106 -13.34 7.66 -3.93
N ALA A 107 -14.17 8.23 -4.79
CA ALA A 107 -15.61 8.16 -4.63
C ALA A 107 -16.25 7.36 -5.77
N TYR A 108 -17.38 6.73 -5.48
CA TYR A 108 -18.16 5.97 -6.45
C TYR A 108 -19.65 6.18 -6.20
N GLY A 109 -20.42 6.28 -7.28
CA GLY A 109 -21.85 6.54 -7.24
C GLY A 109 -22.21 8.02 -7.22
N SER A 110 -23.47 8.31 -6.87
CA SER A 110 -24.03 9.68 -6.88
C SER A 110 -24.46 10.08 -5.48
N PRO A 111 -23.89 11.16 -4.91
CA PRO A 111 -24.26 11.60 -3.57
C PRO A 111 -25.76 11.94 -3.48
N PRO A 112 -26.40 11.72 -2.31
CA PRO A 112 -27.76 12.21 -2.08
C PRO A 112 -27.84 13.72 -2.31
N SER A 113 -28.90 14.19 -2.97
CA SER A 113 -29.10 15.61 -3.33
C SER A 113 -29.07 16.57 -2.14
N ASN A 114 -29.40 16.06 -0.95
CA ASN A 114 -29.55 16.84 0.27
C ASN A 114 -28.23 16.95 1.06
N LEU A 115 -27.16 16.32 0.56
CA LEU A 115 -25.91 16.19 1.28
C LEU A 115 -25.00 17.40 0.96
N ARG A 116 -24.65 18.17 2.00
CA ARG A 116 -23.71 19.29 1.91
C ARG A 116 -22.73 19.26 3.08
N GLY A 117 -21.46 19.02 2.80
CA GLY A 117 -20.43 18.94 3.83
C GLY A 117 -19.18 18.18 3.41
N TYR A 118 -18.36 17.86 4.40
CA TYR A 118 -17.05 17.23 4.29
C TYR A 118 -17.17 15.79 4.78
N VAL A 119 -16.86 14.84 3.89
CA VAL A 119 -16.69 13.43 4.23
C VAL A 119 -15.23 13.19 4.57
N THR A 120 -14.95 12.64 5.74
CA THR A 120 -13.60 12.27 6.20
C THR A 120 -13.58 10.79 6.58
N PRO A 121 -12.41 10.17 6.82
CA PRO A 121 -12.32 8.80 7.33
C PRO A 121 -13.05 8.57 8.65
N HIS A 122 -13.43 9.62 9.37
CA HIS A 122 -14.11 9.54 10.67
C HIS A 122 -15.61 9.80 10.57
N GLY A 123 -16.10 10.32 9.43
CA GLY A 123 -17.53 10.49 9.21
C GLY A 123 -17.83 11.72 8.36
N PHE A 124 -18.98 12.34 8.63
CA PHE A 124 -19.48 13.49 7.89
C PHE A 124 -19.60 14.73 8.77
N TYR A 125 -19.08 15.86 8.29
CA TYR A 125 -19.02 17.12 9.02
C TYR A 125 -19.45 18.30 8.17
N LEU A 126 -20.13 19.30 8.75
CA LEU A 126 -20.54 20.51 8.03
C LEU A 126 -19.39 21.52 7.81
N LYS A 127 -18.27 21.34 8.51
CA LYS A 127 -17.08 22.20 8.45
C LYS A 127 -15.85 21.34 8.17
N PRO A 128 -14.79 21.91 7.58
CA PRO A 128 -13.55 21.17 7.39
C PRO A 128 -12.91 20.93 8.77
N VAL A 129 -12.83 19.66 9.17
CA VAL A 129 -12.26 19.24 10.47
C VAL A 129 -10.83 18.74 10.28
N GLU A 130 -10.64 17.87 9.28
CA GLU A 130 -9.38 17.16 9.05
C GLU A 130 -9.21 16.85 7.57
N THR A 131 -7.98 16.49 7.20
CA THR A 131 -7.64 15.90 5.91
C THR A 131 -7.27 14.42 6.15
N PRO A 132 -7.56 13.49 5.22
CA PRO A 132 -8.12 13.71 3.89
C PRO A 132 -9.65 13.90 3.95
N TYR A 133 -10.21 14.62 2.97
CA TYR A 133 -11.66 14.80 2.89
C TYR A 133 -12.19 14.84 1.46
N ALA A 134 -13.47 14.54 1.29
CA ALA A 134 -14.25 14.83 0.08
C ALA A 134 -15.31 15.89 0.42
N TYR A 135 -15.33 17.01 -0.31
CA TYR A 135 -16.36 18.03 -0.16
C TYR A 135 -17.50 17.78 -1.15
N ILE A 136 -18.72 17.73 -0.61
CA ILE A 136 -19.95 17.45 -1.33
C ILE A 136 -20.87 18.65 -1.17
N GLU A 137 -21.45 19.09 -2.28
CA GLU A 137 -22.44 20.18 -2.32
C GLU A 137 -23.49 19.83 -3.38
N ASP A 138 -24.76 19.96 -3.00
CA ASP A 138 -25.92 19.76 -3.88
C ASP A 138 -25.88 18.45 -4.69
N GLY A 139 -25.55 17.34 -4.01
CA GLY A 139 -25.48 16.01 -4.64
C GLY A 139 -24.30 15.83 -5.59
N ARG A 140 -23.27 16.69 -5.52
CA ARG A 140 -22.05 16.60 -6.34
C ARG A 140 -20.80 16.63 -5.49
N ILE A 141 -19.80 15.89 -5.92
CA ILE A 141 -18.46 15.97 -5.35
C ILE A 141 -17.80 17.22 -5.94
N VAL A 142 -17.56 18.22 -5.10
CA VAL A 142 -16.94 19.48 -5.51
C VAL A 142 -15.42 19.41 -5.38
N ALA A 143 -14.91 18.73 -4.35
CA ALA A 143 -13.47 18.58 -4.15
C ALA A 143 -13.11 17.24 -3.52
N LEU A 144 -11.95 16.72 -3.89
CA LEU A 144 -11.29 15.60 -3.22
C LEU A 144 -9.93 16.13 -2.74
N MET A 145 -9.74 16.15 -1.43
CA MET A 145 -8.52 16.65 -0.79
C MET A 145 -7.78 15.50 -0.11
N PRO A 146 -6.84 14.85 -0.82
CA PRO A 146 -5.97 13.85 -0.22
C PRO A 146 -4.99 14.46 0.79
N VAL A 147 -4.41 13.63 1.66
CA VAL A 147 -3.27 14.03 2.49
C VAL A 147 -2.00 13.54 1.85
N GLU A 148 -1.17 14.46 1.37
CA GLU A 148 0.20 14.18 0.98
C GLU A 148 1.12 14.42 2.19
N VAL A 149 1.32 13.42 3.05
CA VAL A 149 2.31 13.52 4.15
C VAL A 149 3.75 13.38 3.63
N GLY A 150 3.94 13.15 2.33
CA GLY A 150 5.26 13.07 1.72
C GLY A 150 5.77 14.44 1.29
N ARG A 151 6.81 14.96 1.94
CA ARG A 151 7.80 15.76 1.20
C ARG A 151 8.35 14.83 0.11
N PHE A 152 7.82 14.90 -1.10
CA PHE A 152 8.45 14.30 -2.27
C PHE A 152 9.77 15.02 -2.54
N VAL A 153 10.81 14.67 -1.76
CA VAL A 153 12.20 14.88 -2.14
C VAL A 153 12.61 13.60 -2.83
N LEU A 154 12.83 13.71 -4.15
CA LEU A 154 13.20 12.69 -5.13
C LEU A 154 12.01 12.12 -5.90
N GLY A 155 11.98 12.46 -7.20
CA GLY A 155 11.00 12.04 -8.20
C GLY A 155 11.05 10.55 -8.53
N PHE A 156 10.83 9.70 -7.52
CA PHE A 156 10.62 8.28 -7.73
C PHE A 156 9.15 8.05 -8.04
N LYS A 157 8.87 7.71 -9.30
CA LYS A 157 7.51 7.56 -9.82
C LYS A 157 6.95 6.16 -9.59
N ARG A 158 7.79 5.17 -9.28
CA ARG A 158 7.38 3.77 -9.07
C ARG A 158 8.40 3.00 -8.25
N VAL A 159 7.92 2.32 -7.21
CA VAL A 159 8.62 1.19 -6.58
C VAL A 159 7.84 -0.06 -6.96
N ILE A 160 8.48 -0.97 -7.69
CA ILE A 160 7.90 -2.26 -8.10
C ILE A 160 8.72 -3.35 -7.41
N ILE A 161 8.05 -4.29 -6.73
CA ILE A 161 8.69 -5.47 -6.15
C ILE A 161 8.42 -6.66 -7.04
N ILE A 162 9.45 -7.21 -7.68
CA ILE A 162 9.38 -8.45 -8.47
C ILE A 162 10.37 -9.45 -7.87
N ASN A 163 9.89 -10.62 -7.45
CA ASN A 163 10.72 -11.70 -6.90
C ASN A 163 11.69 -11.24 -5.79
N GLY A 164 11.20 -10.41 -4.86
CA GLY A 164 12.01 -9.87 -3.76
C GLY A 164 12.99 -8.76 -4.16
N THR A 165 13.01 -8.37 -5.43
CA THR A 165 13.84 -7.26 -5.92
C THR A 165 13.03 -5.98 -5.96
N VAL A 166 13.49 -4.96 -5.24
CA VAL A 166 12.91 -3.62 -5.24
C VAL A 166 13.47 -2.84 -6.43
N MET A 167 12.65 -2.62 -7.45
CA MET A 167 12.99 -1.76 -8.59
C MET A 167 12.45 -0.35 -8.34
N ILE A 168 13.35 0.63 -8.39
CA ILE A 168 13.03 2.04 -8.24
C ILE A 168 13.16 2.70 -9.62
N GLY A 169 12.03 3.14 -10.17
CA GLY A 169 11.99 3.88 -11.43
C GLY A 169 12.03 5.39 -11.18
N GLY A 170 13.12 6.05 -11.60
CA GLY A 170 13.24 7.51 -11.69
C GLY A 170 13.14 7.98 -13.14
N GLY A 171 12.46 9.11 -13.37
CA GLY A 171 12.49 9.84 -14.63
C GLY A 171 13.60 10.88 -14.64
#